data_AF-A0A178CF64-F1
#
_entry.id   AF-A0A178CF64-F1
#
_cell.length_a   1.000
_cell.length_b   1.000
_cell.length_c   1.000
_cell.angle_alpha   90.00
_cell.angle_beta   90.00
_cell.angle_gamma   90.00
#
_symmetry.space_group_name_H-M   'P 1'
#
loop_
_entity.id
_entity.type
_entity.pdbx_description
1 polymer ?
#
loop_
_entity_poly.entity_id
_entity_poly.type
_entity_poly.pdbx_seq_one_letter_code
_entity_poly.pdbx_strand_id
1 'polypeptide(L)'
;MYASLKESGLGAGDWAVFPGGGGGTGIQGVQLACAMGIRPVVVDTGESRRSLSLSLGAEYFVDFMTEADPVKKVLQVTNGGAHGVFVSAVQAYPASLDYLGSRIGGVVMCVGLPPKGRYHIDADPTQLCLKNQSIRGTLSSSRKDIAATLDFAKRGKIHLEPVVVGVSKFNEAVQRLKKGQVAGYAACMSERRFSELPEFVHDGVIYNAQPPMTSQDYGRMIDGIVGKLENFRLDLEMLVVDDRCSTDLDGMVSARFRLSYDSPNKKLGQDRVVFYEHVFFRFQGGKIAEIWPLIAWPET
;
A
#
# COMPACT_ATOMS: atom_id res chain seq x y z
N MET A 1 -9.92 4.02 9.58
CA MET A 1 -9.47 3.87 10.99
C MET A 1 -10.48 4.41 12.00
N TYR A 2 -10.94 5.67 11.90
CA TYR A 2 -12.00 6.21 12.77
C TYR A 2 -13.24 5.30 12.89
N ALA A 3 -13.77 4.83 11.76
CA ALA A 3 -14.91 3.91 11.76
C ALA A 3 -14.60 2.64 12.56
N SER A 4 -13.38 2.09 12.44
CA SER A 4 -12.95 0.92 13.20
C SER A 4 -12.94 1.18 14.71
N LEU A 5 -12.39 2.30 15.17
CA LEU A 5 -12.38 2.70 16.58
C LEU A 5 -13.79 2.92 17.14
N LYS A 6 -14.68 3.53 16.35
CA LYS A 6 -16.07 3.72 16.73
C LYS A 6 -16.82 2.38 16.82
N GLU A 7 -16.67 1.53 15.82
CA GLU A 7 -17.35 0.24 15.71
C GLU A 7 -16.80 -0.81 16.69
N SER A 8 -15.58 -0.63 17.21
CA SER A 8 -15.03 -1.51 18.25
C SER A 8 -15.71 -1.30 19.61
N GLY A 9 -16.39 -0.18 19.81
CA GLY A 9 -17.03 0.18 21.08
C GLY A 9 -16.06 0.53 22.21
N LEU A 10 -14.79 0.80 21.89
CA LEU A 10 -13.79 1.17 22.90
C LEU A 10 -14.07 2.59 23.43
N GLY A 11 -13.85 2.79 24.72
CA GLY A 11 -13.99 4.06 25.43
C GLY A 11 -12.67 4.59 25.99
N ALA A 12 -12.74 5.78 26.61
CA ALA A 12 -11.58 6.37 27.27
C ALA A 12 -11.05 5.46 28.39
N GLY A 13 -9.73 5.27 28.44
CA GLY A 13 -9.04 4.37 29.37
C GLY A 13 -8.83 2.95 28.83
N ASP A 14 -9.53 2.55 27.76
CA ASP A 14 -9.35 1.23 27.16
C ASP A 14 -8.01 1.10 26.44
N TRP A 15 -7.38 -0.07 26.58
CA TRP A 15 -6.20 -0.45 25.80
C TRP A 15 -6.54 -0.84 24.36
N ALA A 16 -5.89 -0.16 23.41
CA ALA A 16 -5.95 -0.48 21.99
C ALA A 16 -4.55 -0.85 21.45
N VAL A 17 -4.41 -2.04 20.88
CA VAL A 17 -3.15 -2.49 20.28
C VAL A 17 -3.21 -2.30 18.77
N PHE A 18 -2.15 -1.72 18.20
CA PHE A 18 -2.00 -1.43 16.77
C PHE A 18 -0.78 -2.17 16.20
N PRO A 19 -0.92 -3.42 15.74
CA PRO A 19 0.11 -4.09 14.96
C PRO A 19 0.29 -3.38 13.62
N GLY A 20 1.50 -2.90 13.36
CA GLY A 20 1.80 -1.98 12.25
C GLY A 20 1.41 -0.53 12.53
N GLY A 21 1.28 -0.15 13.80
CA GLY A 21 0.90 1.18 14.24
C GLY A 21 1.88 2.30 13.84
N GLY A 22 3.13 1.96 13.53
CA GLY A 22 4.13 2.91 13.03
C GLY A 22 4.04 3.17 11.51
N GLY A 23 3.16 2.47 10.79
CA GLY A 23 2.89 2.69 9.37
C GLY A 23 1.82 3.76 9.09
N GLY A 24 1.65 4.14 7.82
CA GLY A 24 0.79 5.29 7.44
C GLY A 24 -0.69 5.20 7.85
N THR A 25 -1.29 4.01 7.81
CA THR A 25 -2.67 3.80 8.28
C THR A 25 -2.75 3.61 9.78
N GLY A 26 -1.79 2.87 10.36
CA GLY A 26 -1.73 2.57 11.78
C GLY A 26 -1.56 3.82 12.64
N ILE A 27 -0.68 4.74 12.21
CA ILE A 27 -0.36 5.95 12.98
C ILE A 27 -1.53 6.93 13.07
N GLN A 28 -2.42 6.92 12.07
CA GLN A 28 -3.69 7.66 12.16
C GLN A 28 -4.60 7.07 13.23
N GLY A 29 -4.59 5.75 13.41
CA GLY A 29 -5.34 5.05 14.45
C GLY A 29 -4.84 5.36 15.84
N VAL A 30 -3.51 5.38 16.02
CA VAL A 30 -2.86 5.76 17.28
C VAL A 30 -3.28 7.16 17.72
N GLN A 31 -3.19 8.15 16.82
CA GLN A 31 -3.56 9.53 17.12
C GLN A 31 -5.05 9.68 17.43
N LEU A 32 -5.91 9.04 16.63
CA LEU A 32 -7.36 9.05 16.85
C LEU A 32 -7.72 8.40 18.19
N ALA A 33 -7.13 7.25 18.50
CA ALA A 33 -7.35 6.56 19.77
C ALA A 33 -6.93 7.45 20.95
N CYS A 34 -5.72 8.01 20.91
CA CYS A 34 -5.24 8.95 21.92
C CYS A 34 -6.19 10.15 22.08
N ALA A 35 -6.65 10.74 20.97
CA ALA A 35 -7.59 11.86 20.97
C ALA A 35 -9.00 11.50 21.50
N MET A 36 -9.38 10.23 21.43
CA MET A 36 -10.62 9.67 22.00
C MET A 36 -10.44 9.23 23.47
N GLY A 37 -9.24 9.41 24.05
CA GLY A 37 -8.91 8.98 25.41
C GLY A 37 -8.60 7.48 25.54
N ILE A 38 -8.55 6.75 24.42
CA ILE A 38 -8.13 5.35 24.34
C ILE A 38 -6.60 5.31 24.46
N ARG A 39 -6.06 4.26 25.06
CA ARG A 39 -4.64 4.08 25.39
C ARG A 39 -3.94 3.22 24.32
N PRO A 40 -3.19 3.81 23.38
CA PRO A 40 -2.65 3.07 22.25
C PRO A 40 -1.32 2.38 22.61
N VAL A 41 -1.19 1.12 22.22
CA VAL A 41 0.06 0.36 22.24
C VAL A 41 0.40 0.01 20.79
N VAL A 42 1.59 0.42 20.34
CA VAL A 42 2.06 0.12 18.98
C VAL A 42 2.94 -1.12 19.01
N VAL A 43 2.70 -2.05 18.09
CA VAL A 43 3.61 -3.17 17.81
C VAL A 43 4.16 -2.96 16.41
N ASP A 44 5.43 -2.60 16.29
CA ASP A 44 6.10 -2.33 15.02
C ASP A 44 7.61 -2.60 15.15
N THR A 45 8.46 -2.12 14.24
CA THR A 45 9.91 -2.20 14.40
C THR A 45 10.64 -0.96 13.89
N GLY A 46 11.77 -0.64 14.53
CA GLY A 46 12.68 0.43 14.11
C GLY A 46 12.50 1.74 14.87
N GLU A 47 13.62 2.41 15.15
CA GLU A 47 13.68 3.58 16.02
C GLU A 47 12.89 4.78 15.49
N SER A 48 12.86 4.99 14.17
CA SER A 48 12.07 6.07 13.57
C SER A 48 10.57 5.89 13.82
N ARG A 49 10.06 4.66 13.69
CA ARG A 49 8.65 4.33 13.97
C ARG A 49 8.36 4.41 15.47
N ARG A 50 9.30 4.01 16.32
CA ARG A 50 9.22 4.15 17.78
C ARG A 50 9.04 5.61 18.18
N SER A 51 10.00 6.45 17.80
CA SER A 51 10.00 7.87 18.10
C SER A 51 8.75 8.57 17.58
N LEU A 52 8.35 8.29 16.33
CA LEU A 52 7.12 8.83 15.74
C LEU A 52 5.88 8.42 16.53
N SER A 53 5.71 7.12 16.81
CA SER A 53 4.54 6.58 17.49
C SER A 53 4.36 7.17 18.90
N LEU A 54 5.44 7.24 19.68
CA LEU A 54 5.43 7.80 21.03
C LEU A 54 5.12 9.31 21.00
N SER A 55 5.71 10.05 20.05
CA SER A 55 5.43 11.48 19.89
C SER A 55 3.97 11.79 19.51
N LEU A 56 3.30 10.83 18.86
CA LEU A 56 1.93 10.95 18.35
C LEU A 56 0.89 10.26 19.24
N GLY A 57 1.24 9.95 20.48
CA GLY A 57 0.29 9.55 21.52
C GLY A 57 0.19 8.05 21.79
N ALA A 58 1.09 7.22 21.24
CA ALA A 58 1.25 5.86 21.74
C ALA A 58 1.81 5.89 23.17
N GLU A 59 1.21 5.12 24.07
CA GLU A 59 1.69 4.99 25.45
C GLU A 59 2.86 4.00 25.54
N TYR A 60 2.84 2.98 24.67
CA TYR A 60 3.92 1.99 24.56
C TYR A 60 4.23 1.66 23.10
N PHE A 61 5.49 1.34 22.86
CA PHE A 61 5.98 0.78 21.61
C PHE A 61 6.69 -0.55 21.90
N VAL A 62 6.23 -1.62 21.26
CA VAL A 62 6.80 -2.97 21.33
C VAL A 62 7.49 -3.25 20.01
N ASP A 63 8.82 -3.38 20.04
CA ASP A 63 9.59 -3.67 18.83
C ASP A 63 9.67 -5.17 18.59
N PHE A 64 8.96 -5.68 17.58
CA PHE A 64 8.87 -7.12 17.34
C PHE A 64 10.17 -7.76 16.82
N MET A 65 11.16 -6.97 16.42
CA MET A 65 12.48 -7.49 16.01
C MET A 65 13.43 -7.64 17.20
N THR A 66 13.26 -6.85 18.25
CA THR A 66 14.13 -6.90 19.44
C THR A 66 13.49 -7.63 20.61
N GLU A 67 12.16 -7.66 20.69
CA GLU A 67 11.42 -8.36 21.73
C GLU A 67 11.25 -9.84 21.33
N ALA A 68 11.73 -10.76 22.17
CA ALA A 68 11.65 -12.20 21.90
C ALA A 68 10.20 -12.71 21.84
N ASP A 69 9.30 -12.07 22.60
CA ASP A 69 7.87 -12.38 22.61
C ASP A 69 7.06 -11.07 22.69
N PRO A 70 6.71 -10.49 21.53
CA PRO A 70 5.98 -9.23 21.45
C PRO A 70 4.58 -9.33 22.08
N VAL A 71 3.92 -10.49 21.98
CA VAL A 71 2.61 -10.73 22.58
C VAL A 71 2.71 -10.64 24.10
N LYS A 72 3.64 -11.36 24.72
CA LYS A 72 3.85 -11.31 26.16
C LYS A 72 4.16 -9.91 26.65
N LYS A 73 4.96 -9.14 25.90
CA LYS A 73 5.25 -7.74 26.24
C LYS A 73 3.98 -6.88 26.22
N VAL A 74 3.14 -7.03 25.20
CA VAL A 74 1.83 -6.36 25.12
C VAL A 74 0.94 -6.75 26.30
N LEU A 75 0.86 -8.03 26.66
CA LEU A 75 0.07 -8.49 27.80
C LEU A 75 0.56 -7.89 29.13
N GLN A 76 1.86 -7.71 29.30
CA GLN A 76 2.42 -7.05 30.49
C GLN A 76 1.99 -5.58 30.58
N VAL A 77 2.16 -4.81 29.50
CA VAL A 77 1.86 -3.37 29.53
C VAL A 77 0.35 -3.07 29.57
N THR A 78 -0.47 -4.00 29.07
CA THR A 78 -1.95 -3.87 29.09
C THR A 78 -2.60 -4.52 30.31
N ASN A 79 -1.82 -5.03 31.26
CA ASN A 79 -2.30 -5.76 32.44
C ASN A 79 -3.24 -6.93 32.07
N GLY A 80 -2.77 -7.81 31.19
CA GLY A 80 -3.44 -9.07 30.84
C GLY A 80 -4.16 -9.10 29.50
N GLY A 81 -4.18 -8.02 28.74
CA GLY A 81 -4.66 -8.00 27.34
C GLY A 81 -5.37 -6.73 26.89
N ALA A 82 -5.42 -6.53 25.58
CA ALA A 82 -6.06 -5.38 24.96
C ALA A 82 -7.59 -5.47 24.96
N HIS A 83 -8.27 -4.32 25.02
CA HIS A 83 -9.72 -4.24 24.80
C HIS A 83 -10.02 -4.29 23.30
N GLY A 84 -9.14 -3.71 22.48
CA GLY A 84 -9.23 -3.75 21.02
C GLY A 84 -7.88 -3.97 20.36
N VAL A 85 -7.86 -4.74 19.27
CA VAL A 85 -6.67 -4.95 18.42
C VAL A 85 -7.01 -4.51 17.00
N PHE A 86 -6.30 -3.53 16.45
CA PHE A 86 -6.59 -2.94 15.14
C PHE A 86 -5.53 -3.32 14.13
N VAL A 87 -5.83 -4.33 13.31
CA VAL A 87 -4.84 -4.96 12.44
C VAL A 87 -4.79 -4.24 11.09
N SER A 88 -3.86 -3.28 10.96
CA SER A 88 -3.53 -2.63 9.67
C SER A 88 -2.40 -3.32 8.92
N ALA A 89 -1.46 -3.93 9.65
CA ALA A 89 -0.42 -4.79 9.08
C ALA A 89 -0.94 -6.23 8.95
N VAL A 90 -1.24 -6.66 7.72
CA VAL A 90 -1.91 -7.93 7.44
C VAL A 90 -1.13 -9.16 7.94
N GLN A 91 0.20 -9.06 8.01
CA GLN A 91 1.06 -10.11 8.55
C GLN A 91 0.86 -10.38 10.05
N ALA A 92 0.19 -9.47 10.77
CA ALA A 92 -0.10 -9.62 12.19
C ALA A 92 -1.42 -10.34 12.47
N TYR A 93 -2.22 -10.69 11.45
CA TYR A 93 -3.46 -11.44 11.63
C TYR A 93 -3.30 -12.74 12.44
N PRO A 94 -2.27 -13.58 12.20
CA PRO A 94 -2.10 -14.83 12.94
C PRO A 94 -1.97 -14.64 14.45
N ALA A 95 -1.32 -13.56 14.91
CA ALA A 95 -1.12 -13.26 16.34
C ALA A 95 -2.20 -12.33 16.93
N SER A 96 -3.20 -11.94 16.14
CA SER A 96 -4.11 -10.85 16.50
C SER A 96 -4.98 -11.14 17.73
N LEU A 97 -5.46 -12.37 17.87
CA LEU A 97 -6.24 -12.81 19.04
C LEU A 97 -5.39 -12.89 20.31
N ASP A 98 -4.10 -13.21 20.19
CA ASP A 98 -3.22 -13.37 21.34
C ASP A 98 -3.02 -12.05 22.09
N TYR A 99 -3.05 -10.91 21.38
CA TYR A 99 -3.00 -9.59 21.98
C TYR A 99 -4.22 -9.26 22.86
N LEU A 100 -5.36 -9.95 22.68
CA LEU A 100 -6.50 -9.82 23.60
C LEU A 100 -6.24 -10.52 24.93
N GLY A 101 -5.34 -11.51 24.97
CA GLY A 101 -4.96 -12.24 26.17
C GLY A 101 -6.15 -12.78 26.96
N SER A 102 -6.23 -12.38 28.23
CA SER A 102 -7.30 -12.74 29.17
C SER A 102 -8.48 -11.77 29.18
N ARG A 103 -8.48 -10.74 28.32
CA ARG A 103 -9.53 -9.72 28.29
C ARG A 103 -10.88 -10.33 27.91
N ILE A 104 -11.84 -10.19 28.82
CA ILE A 104 -13.25 -10.48 28.55
C ILE A 104 -13.83 -9.38 27.66
N GLY A 105 -14.55 -9.76 26.61
CA GLY A 105 -15.17 -8.80 25.69
C GLY A 105 -14.23 -8.18 24.66
N GLY A 106 -12.97 -8.64 24.59
CA GLY A 106 -11.98 -8.09 23.67
C GLY A 106 -12.36 -8.27 22.19
N VAL A 107 -11.99 -7.30 21.34
CA VAL A 107 -12.32 -7.31 19.91
C VAL A 107 -11.10 -7.16 19.02
N VAL A 108 -10.97 -8.05 18.03
CA VAL A 108 -10.05 -7.86 16.89
C VAL A 108 -10.79 -7.15 15.77
N MET A 109 -10.27 -6.00 15.34
CA MET A 109 -10.76 -5.23 14.22
C MET A 109 -9.88 -5.48 12.99
N CYS A 110 -10.45 -6.14 11.98
CA CYS A 110 -9.78 -6.36 10.69
C CYS A 110 -9.87 -5.09 9.84
N VAL A 111 -8.71 -4.48 9.56
CA VAL A 111 -8.60 -3.21 8.81
C VAL A 111 -7.84 -3.42 7.50
N GLY A 112 -6.68 -4.08 7.54
CA GLY A 112 -5.91 -4.41 6.34
C GLY A 112 -6.53 -5.59 5.57
N LEU A 113 -6.47 -5.58 4.25
CA LEU A 113 -6.96 -6.69 3.43
C LEU A 113 -5.78 -7.60 3.05
N PRO A 114 -5.68 -8.83 3.60
CA PRO A 114 -4.60 -9.73 3.25
C PRO A 114 -4.78 -10.28 1.83
N PRO A 115 -3.69 -10.66 1.15
CA PRO A 115 -3.79 -11.43 -0.09
C PRO A 115 -4.55 -12.72 0.15
N LYS A 116 -5.34 -13.15 -0.83
CA LYS A 116 -6.18 -14.34 -0.74
C LYS A 116 -5.36 -15.54 -0.25
N GLY A 117 -5.74 -16.09 0.90
CA GLY A 117 -5.14 -17.31 1.43
C GLY A 117 -3.80 -17.14 2.15
N ARG A 118 -3.23 -15.93 2.25
CA ARG A 118 -1.88 -15.72 2.80
C ARG A 118 -1.82 -15.58 4.32
N TYR A 119 -2.73 -14.79 4.89
CA TYR A 119 -2.77 -14.52 6.33
C TYR A 119 -4.15 -14.83 6.86
N HIS A 120 -4.21 -15.56 7.97
CA HIS A 120 -5.45 -16.04 8.58
C HIS A 120 -5.42 -15.76 10.08
N ILE A 121 -6.61 -15.72 10.69
CA ILE A 121 -6.77 -15.77 12.15
C ILE A 121 -7.19 -17.20 12.47
N ASP A 122 -6.39 -17.90 13.26
CA ASP A 122 -6.78 -19.19 13.82
C ASP A 122 -7.55 -18.93 15.12
N ALA A 123 -8.84 -19.23 15.12
CA ALA A 123 -9.76 -18.84 16.17
C ALA A 123 -10.34 -20.07 16.86
N ASP A 124 -9.91 -20.33 18.10
CA ASP A 124 -10.53 -21.33 18.96
C ASP A 124 -11.93 -20.88 19.41
N PRO A 125 -13.01 -21.55 18.98
CA PRO A 125 -14.37 -21.18 19.38
C PRO A 125 -14.58 -21.25 20.89
N THR A 126 -13.86 -22.12 21.60
CA THR A 126 -13.94 -22.28 23.05
C THR A 126 -13.43 -21.03 23.74
N GLN A 127 -12.25 -20.52 23.32
CA GLN A 127 -11.72 -19.25 23.79
C GLN A 127 -12.70 -18.09 23.52
N LEU A 128 -13.22 -18.00 22.30
CA LEU A 128 -14.16 -16.92 21.94
C LEU A 128 -15.40 -16.94 22.82
N CYS A 129 -15.98 -18.12 23.06
CA CYS A 129 -17.17 -18.26 23.91
C CYS A 129 -16.87 -17.95 25.38
N LEU A 130 -15.79 -18.52 25.95
CA LEU A 130 -15.47 -18.35 27.37
C LEU A 130 -15.08 -16.92 27.73
N LYS A 131 -14.44 -16.19 26.80
CA LYS A 131 -14.01 -14.81 27.03
C LYS A 131 -14.93 -13.77 26.38
N ASN A 132 -16.00 -14.20 25.71
CA ASN A 132 -16.87 -13.33 24.92
C ASN A 132 -16.07 -12.42 23.94
N GLN A 133 -15.03 -12.98 23.31
CA GLN A 133 -14.16 -12.26 22.37
C GLN A 133 -14.76 -12.27 20.96
N SER A 134 -14.42 -11.27 20.14
CA SER A 134 -15.00 -11.13 18.80
C SER A 134 -13.98 -10.71 17.74
N ILE A 135 -14.27 -11.03 16.49
CA ILE A 135 -13.52 -10.61 15.31
C ILE A 135 -14.49 -9.85 14.40
N ARG A 136 -14.14 -8.61 14.03
CA ARG A 136 -15.01 -7.74 13.25
C ARG A 136 -14.26 -7.06 12.11
N GLY A 137 -14.82 -7.15 10.90
CA GLY A 137 -14.29 -6.46 9.72
C GLY A 137 -14.81 -5.03 9.59
N THR A 138 -13.94 -4.11 9.16
CA THR A 138 -14.34 -2.75 8.77
C THR A 138 -13.65 -2.36 7.47
N LEU A 139 -14.44 -2.06 6.43
CA LEU A 139 -13.93 -1.77 5.09
C LEU A 139 -13.91 -0.26 4.78
N SER A 140 -15.09 0.38 4.82
CA SER A 140 -15.25 1.78 4.43
C SER A 140 -15.83 2.62 5.55
N SER A 141 -15.72 3.94 5.40
CA SER A 141 -16.21 4.94 6.36
C SER A 141 -17.39 5.69 5.76
N SER A 142 -18.40 6.00 6.59
CA SER A 142 -19.51 6.85 6.15
C SER A 142 -19.05 8.32 6.01
N ARG A 143 -19.84 9.15 5.32
CA ARG A 143 -19.61 10.60 5.27
C ARG A 143 -19.53 11.23 6.68
N LYS A 144 -20.31 10.71 7.62
CA LYS A 144 -20.29 11.15 9.03
C LYS A 144 -18.97 10.82 9.72
N ASP A 145 -18.42 9.64 9.45
CA ASP A 145 -17.13 9.21 9.99
C ASP A 145 -15.97 10.06 9.44
N ILE A 146 -16.03 10.41 8.15
CA ILE A 146 -15.07 11.31 7.52
C ILE A 146 -15.16 12.71 8.16
N ALA A 147 -16.37 13.26 8.29
CA ALA A 147 -16.57 14.57 8.91
C ALA A 147 -16.05 14.61 10.36
N ALA A 148 -16.28 13.56 11.15
CA ALA A 148 -15.76 13.46 12.50
C ALA A 148 -14.22 13.37 12.52
N THR A 149 -13.62 12.59 11.61
CA THR A 149 -12.16 12.52 11.48
C THR A 149 -11.55 13.88 11.14
N LEU A 150 -12.17 14.63 10.22
CA LEU A 150 -11.75 15.97 9.84
C LEU A 150 -11.90 16.98 10.99
N ASP A 151 -12.90 16.82 11.86
CA ASP A 151 -13.04 17.66 13.05
C ASP A 151 -11.87 17.45 14.04
N PHE A 152 -11.42 16.21 14.25
CA PHE A 152 -10.20 15.94 15.03
C PHE A 152 -8.97 16.59 14.40
N ALA A 153 -8.81 16.50 13.08
CA ALA A 153 -7.72 17.17 12.37
C ALA A 153 -7.79 18.70 12.53
N LYS A 154 -8.98 19.29 12.37
CA LYS A 154 -9.21 20.75 12.55
C LYS A 154 -8.85 21.21 13.96
N ARG A 155 -9.06 20.38 14.97
CA ARG A 155 -8.69 20.65 16.38
C ARG A 155 -7.23 20.33 16.72
N GLY A 156 -6.39 20.02 15.72
CA GLY A 156 -4.99 19.71 15.93
C GLY A 156 -4.77 18.42 16.73
N LYS A 157 -5.66 17.43 16.58
CA LYS A 157 -5.55 16.11 17.22
C LYS A 157 -5.01 15.03 16.29
N ILE A 158 -4.90 15.34 15.00
CA ILE A 158 -4.30 14.48 13.99
C ILE A 158 -3.28 15.32 13.25
N HIS A 159 -2.03 14.91 13.31
CA HIS A 159 -0.91 15.46 12.59
C HIS A 159 -0.43 14.45 11.57
N LEU A 160 -0.27 14.93 10.33
CA LEU A 160 0.38 14.20 9.26
C LEU A 160 1.51 15.10 8.78
N GLU A 161 2.70 14.52 8.65
CA GLU A 161 3.80 15.16 7.96
C GLU A 161 3.85 14.57 6.54
N PRO A 162 3.14 15.17 5.58
CA PRO A 162 3.20 14.71 4.22
C PRO A 162 4.57 15.03 3.62
N VAL A 163 5.11 14.10 2.85
CA VAL A 163 6.15 14.44 1.89
C VAL A 163 5.49 15.22 0.74
N VAL A 164 5.63 16.54 0.75
CA VAL A 164 5.08 17.39 -0.31
C VAL A 164 6.01 17.34 -1.52
N VAL A 165 5.48 16.94 -2.66
CA VAL A 165 6.17 16.97 -3.95
C VAL A 165 5.39 17.85 -4.91
N GLY A 166 6.08 18.49 -5.85
CA GLY A 166 5.41 19.20 -6.95
C GLY A 166 4.63 18.21 -7.82
N VAL A 167 3.55 18.67 -8.45
CA VAL A 167 2.72 17.82 -9.35
C VAL A 167 3.56 17.19 -10.47
N SER A 168 4.60 17.88 -10.95
CA SER A 168 5.58 17.35 -11.92
C SER A 168 6.32 16.10 -11.43
N LYS A 169 6.41 15.89 -10.11
CA LYS A 169 7.04 14.73 -9.47
C LYS A 169 6.02 13.69 -9.00
N PHE A 170 4.75 13.81 -9.40
CA PHE A 170 3.70 12.85 -9.04
C PHE A 170 4.09 11.41 -9.39
N ASN A 171 4.59 11.20 -10.61
CA ASN A 171 5.09 9.92 -11.07
C ASN A 171 6.22 9.41 -10.17
N GLU A 172 7.25 10.23 -9.90
CA GLU A 172 8.36 9.89 -8.99
C GLU A 172 7.87 9.52 -7.57
N ALA A 173 6.88 10.23 -7.04
CA ALA A 173 6.30 9.95 -5.72
C ALA A 173 5.48 8.65 -5.68
N VAL A 174 4.66 8.38 -6.70
CA VAL A 174 3.97 7.09 -6.88
C VAL A 174 5.00 5.96 -7.04
N GLN A 175 6.08 6.24 -7.74
CA GLN A 175 7.19 5.33 -7.90
C GLN A 175 7.94 5.09 -6.60
N ARG A 176 8.16 6.09 -5.74
CA ARG A 176 8.75 5.89 -4.40
C ARG A 176 7.90 4.97 -3.51
N LEU A 177 6.59 4.86 -3.75
CA LEU A 177 5.71 3.93 -3.03
C LEU A 177 5.89 2.45 -3.44
N LYS A 178 6.61 2.16 -4.55
CA LYS A 178 7.04 0.80 -4.95
C LYS A 178 8.54 0.62 -5.28
N LYS A 179 9.33 1.70 -5.32
CA LYS A 179 10.64 1.90 -5.99
C LYS A 179 10.61 2.07 -7.53
N GLY A 180 10.26 3.25 -8.05
CA GLY A 180 10.89 3.82 -9.26
C GLY A 180 10.35 3.44 -10.65
N GLN A 181 10.11 2.15 -10.88
CA GLN A 181 10.39 1.57 -12.19
C GLN A 181 9.30 1.70 -13.26
N VAL A 182 8.00 1.58 -12.94
CA VAL A 182 6.93 1.56 -13.98
C VAL A 182 6.70 2.95 -14.58
N ALA A 183 6.75 4.02 -13.79
CA ALA A 183 6.62 5.37 -14.33
C ALA A 183 7.95 5.92 -14.86
N GLY A 184 9.10 5.44 -14.38
CA GLY A 184 10.39 5.68 -15.03
C GLY A 184 10.39 5.13 -16.46
N TYR A 185 9.96 3.88 -16.62
CA TYR A 185 9.66 3.27 -17.91
C TYR A 185 8.70 4.12 -18.76
N ALA A 186 7.55 4.53 -18.20
CA ALA A 186 6.55 5.31 -18.95
C ALA A 186 7.05 6.70 -19.38
N ALA A 187 7.87 7.35 -18.54
CA ALA A 187 8.55 8.60 -18.86
C ALA A 187 9.60 8.41 -19.97
N CYS A 188 10.44 7.37 -19.90
CA CYS A 188 11.38 7.03 -20.98
C CYS A 188 10.67 6.82 -22.31
N MET A 189 9.51 6.16 -22.32
CA MET A 189 8.70 5.97 -23.53
C MET A 189 8.13 7.30 -24.05
N SER A 190 7.56 8.11 -23.16
CA SER A 190 6.95 9.40 -23.52
C SER A 190 7.97 10.41 -24.06
N GLU A 191 9.18 10.40 -23.51
CA GLU A 191 10.24 11.37 -23.82
C GLU A 191 11.28 10.81 -24.80
N ARG A 192 11.08 9.57 -25.26
CA ARG A 192 11.99 8.85 -26.17
C ARG A 192 13.43 8.75 -25.65
N ARG A 193 13.60 8.65 -24.33
CA ARG A 193 14.90 8.47 -23.66
C ARG A 193 15.28 6.99 -23.59
N PHE A 194 15.27 6.33 -24.75
CA PHE A 194 15.46 4.87 -24.85
C PHE A 194 16.84 4.38 -24.38
N SER A 195 17.85 5.26 -24.42
CA SER A 195 19.18 4.99 -23.85
C SER A 195 19.16 4.78 -22.33
N GLU A 196 18.14 5.27 -21.63
CA GLU A 196 17.98 5.14 -20.17
C GLU A 196 17.13 3.93 -19.76
N LEU A 197 16.53 3.22 -20.72
CA LEU A 197 15.74 2.01 -20.43
C LEU A 197 16.46 0.94 -19.60
N PRO A 198 17.80 0.75 -19.68
CA PRO A 198 18.49 -0.21 -18.83
C PRO A 198 18.32 0.05 -17.32
N GLU A 199 17.93 1.25 -16.89
CA GLU A 199 17.62 1.54 -15.48
C GLU A 199 16.32 0.88 -15.00
N PHE A 200 15.37 0.68 -15.92
CA PHE A 200 14.00 0.24 -15.61
C PHE A 200 13.68 -1.15 -16.15
N VAL A 201 14.35 -1.57 -17.23
CA VAL A 201 14.07 -2.78 -17.99
C VAL A 201 15.26 -3.74 -17.89
N HIS A 202 14.98 -5.01 -17.65
CA HIS A 202 15.99 -6.06 -17.51
C HIS A 202 16.70 -6.31 -18.84
N ASP A 203 17.98 -6.65 -18.80
CA ASP A 203 18.75 -7.05 -19.98
C ASP A 203 18.49 -8.53 -20.26
N GLY A 204 17.52 -8.79 -21.15
CA GLY A 204 16.81 -10.07 -21.26
C GLY A 204 15.30 -9.93 -21.08
N VAL A 205 14.74 -8.75 -21.39
CA VAL A 205 13.30 -8.50 -21.31
C VAL A 205 12.55 -9.34 -22.35
N ILE A 206 11.40 -9.88 -21.96
CA ILE A 206 10.46 -10.57 -22.84
C ILE A 206 9.26 -9.64 -23.08
N TYR A 207 8.96 -9.37 -24.35
CA TYR A 207 7.78 -8.60 -24.76
C TYR A 207 6.84 -9.48 -25.57
N ASN A 208 5.59 -9.68 -25.13
CA ASN A 208 4.60 -10.50 -25.83
C ASN A 208 5.11 -11.89 -26.29
N ALA A 209 5.82 -12.60 -25.41
CA ALA A 209 6.40 -13.93 -25.68
C ALA A 209 7.46 -14.00 -26.81
N GLN A 210 7.98 -12.86 -27.27
CA GLN A 210 9.17 -12.81 -28.11
C GLN A 210 10.40 -13.34 -27.36
N PRO A 211 11.45 -13.84 -28.06
CA PRO A 211 12.69 -14.22 -27.41
C PRO A 211 13.26 -13.08 -26.54
N PRO A 212 13.91 -13.39 -25.40
CA PRO A 212 14.54 -12.38 -24.57
C PRO A 212 15.47 -11.48 -25.38
N MET A 213 15.37 -10.17 -25.17
CA MET A 213 16.19 -9.18 -25.86
C MET A 213 16.84 -8.21 -24.89
N THR A 214 17.89 -7.53 -25.32
CA THR A 214 18.52 -6.50 -24.49
C THR A 214 17.54 -5.35 -24.26
N SER A 215 17.71 -4.64 -23.16
CA SER A 215 16.90 -3.45 -22.85
C SER A 215 17.01 -2.37 -23.95
N GLN A 216 18.17 -2.30 -24.62
CA GLN A 216 18.39 -1.40 -25.76
C GLN A 216 17.70 -1.88 -27.05
N ASP A 217 17.73 -3.18 -27.34
CA ASP A 217 17.01 -3.75 -28.50
C ASP A 217 15.51 -3.54 -28.37
N TYR A 218 14.99 -3.78 -27.17
CA TYR A 218 13.61 -3.48 -26.82
C TYR A 218 13.27 -2.00 -27.03
N GLY A 219 14.15 -1.10 -26.59
CA GLY A 219 13.98 0.35 -26.82
C GLY A 219 13.89 0.70 -28.30
N ARG A 220 14.79 0.16 -29.14
CA ARG A 220 14.77 0.37 -30.59
C ARG A 220 13.49 -0.15 -31.24
N MET A 221 13.00 -1.31 -30.80
CA MET A 221 11.75 -1.88 -31.28
C MET A 221 10.56 -0.94 -30.98
N ILE A 222 10.43 -0.47 -29.73
CA ILE A 222 9.34 0.42 -29.34
C ILE A 222 9.45 1.78 -30.04
N ASP A 223 10.65 2.35 -30.17
CA ASP A 223 10.86 3.60 -30.91
C ASP A 223 10.43 3.45 -32.39
N GLY A 224 10.66 2.30 -33.01
CA GLY A 224 10.15 2.01 -34.36
C GLY A 224 8.61 2.06 -34.46
N ILE A 225 7.91 1.72 -33.38
CA ILE A 225 6.44 1.72 -33.29
C ILE A 225 5.92 3.12 -32.97
N VAL A 226 6.37 3.72 -31.86
CA VAL A 226 5.87 5.02 -31.38
C VAL A 226 6.52 6.21 -32.06
N GLY A 227 7.62 5.99 -32.79
CA GLY A 227 8.39 7.01 -33.50
C GLY A 227 7.55 7.81 -34.49
N LYS A 228 6.53 7.16 -35.06
CA LYS A 228 5.56 7.73 -36.01
C LYS A 228 4.45 8.54 -35.33
N LEU A 229 4.36 8.52 -34.00
CA LEU A 229 3.32 9.18 -33.21
C LEU A 229 3.87 10.50 -32.66
N GLU A 230 3.36 11.63 -33.16
CA GLU A 230 3.75 12.97 -32.73
C GLU A 230 3.16 13.29 -31.34
N ASN A 231 3.94 13.93 -30.47
CA ASN A 231 3.56 14.26 -29.09
C ASN A 231 3.04 13.07 -28.27
N PHE A 232 3.61 11.89 -28.53
CA PHE A 232 3.29 10.66 -27.80
C PHE A 232 3.52 10.81 -26.29
N ARG A 233 2.52 10.41 -25.50
CA ARG A 233 2.56 10.35 -24.05
C ARG A 233 1.94 9.05 -23.56
N LEU A 234 2.60 8.45 -22.58
CA LEU A 234 2.14 7.29 -21.83
C LEU A 234 1.98 7.70 -20.36
N ASP A 235 0.77 8.12 -19.98
CA ASP A 235 0.48 8.59 -18.63
C ASP A 235 -0.01 7.42 -17.78
N LEU A 236 0.65 7.14 -16.65
CA LEU A 236 0.21 6.10 -15.72
C LEU A 236 -1.00 6.59 -14.92
N GLU A 237 -2.17 5.96 -15.11
CA GLU A 237 -3.39 6.34 -14.40
C GLU A 237 -3.74 5.41 -13.24
N MET A 238 -3.45 4.11 -13.37
CA MET A 238 -3.72 3.13 -12.35
C MET A 238 -2.58 2.13 -12.27
N LEU A 239 -2.23 1.73 -11.05
CA LEU A 239 -1.24 0.71 -10.79
C LEU A 239 -1.78 -0.27 -9.76
N VAL A 240 -1.81 -1.55 -10.11
CA VAL A 240 -2.19 -2.65 -9.23
C VAL A 240 -0.97 -3.54 -9.04
N VAL A 241 -0.71 -3.91 -7.79
CA VAL A 241 0.46 -4.68 -7.39
C VAL A 241 0.02 -6.04 -6.91
N ASP A 242 0.66 -7.09 -7.39
CA ASP A 242 0.51 -8.40 -6.77
C ASP A 242 1.41 -8.50 -5.55
N ASP A 243 0.79 -8.79 -4.41
CA ASP A 243 1.41 -8.79 -3.08
C ASP A 243 1.99 -10.18 -2.72
N ARG A 244 2.37 -10.97 -3.73
CA ARG A 244 2.74 -12.41 -3.61
C ARG A 244 4.22 -12.75 -3.80
N CYS A 245 5.14 -11.78 -3.76
CA CYS A 245 6.58 -12.08 -3.86
C CYS A 245 7.33 -12.00 -2.53
N SER A 246 8.40 -12.78 -2.42
CA SER A 246 9.20 -12.97 -1.20
C SER A 246 10.34 -11.95 -1.04
N THR A 247 10.50 -11.02 -1.99
CA THR A 247 11.49 -9.94 -2.02
C THR A 247 10.83 -8.64 -2.47
N ASP A 248 11.23 -7.49 -1.92
CA ASP A 248 10.70 -6.15 -2.27
C ASP A 248 11.01 -5.69 -3.71
N LEU A 249 11.55 -6.57 -4.56
CA LEU A 249 12.11 -6.26 -5.88
C LEU A 249 11.53 -7.12 -7.01
N ASP A 250 10.78 -8.18 -6.70
CA ASP A 250 10.23 -9.12 -7.69
C ASP A 250 8.70 -9.12 -7.63
N GLY A 251 8.03 -9.45 -8.74
CA GLY A 251 6.59 -9.70 -8.75
C GLY A 251 5.80 -9.09 -9.89
N MET A 252 4.48 -9.28 -9.85
CA MET A 252 3.59 -8.84 -10.90
C MET A 252 3.02 -7.46 -10.60
N VAL A 253 2.94 -6.62 -11.62
CA VAL A 253 2.18 -5.38 -11.54
C VAL A 253 1.39 -5.16 -12.82
N SER A 254 0.14 -4.78 -12.65
CA SER A 254 -0.73 -4.35 -13.74
C SER A 254 -0.79 -2.83 -13.71
N ALA A 255 -0.67 -2.21 -14.87
CA ALA A 255 -0.80 -0.77 -15.04
C ALA A 255 -1.90 -0.48 -16.06
N ARG A 256 -2.67 0.57 -15.80
CA ARG A 256 -3.48 1.23 -16.83
C ARG A 256 -2.76 2.50 -17.23
N PHE A 257 -2.43 2.61 -18.50
CA PHE A 257 -1.89 3.81 -19.10
C PHE A 257 -2.97 4.53 -19.90
N ARG A 258 -3.01 5.85 -19.79
CA ARG A 258 -3.63 6.72 -20.78
C ARG A 258 -2.59 7.06 -21.83
N LEU A 259 -2.79 6.53 -23.02
CA LEU A 259 -1.95 6.79 -24.16
C LEU A 259 -2.53 7.95 -24.96
N SER A 260 -1.69 8.90 -25.35
CA SER A 260 -2.14 9.99 -26.21
C SER A 260 -1.07 10.44 -27.19
N TYR A 261 -1.50 10.88 -28.37
CA TYR A 261 -0.64 11.44 -29.41
C TYR A 261 -1.49 12.30 -30.35
N ASP A 262 -0.84 13.14 -31.15
CA ASP A 262 -1.54 14.00 -32.09
C ASP A 262 -2.06 13.21 -33.29
N SER A 263 -3.30 13.50 -33.70
CA SER A 263 -3.93 12.76 -34.79
C SER A 263 -3.16 12.98 -36.09
N PRO A 264 -2.75 11.92 -36.80
CA PRO A 264 -2.17 12.04 -38.14
C PRO A 264 -3.16 12.64 -39.15
N ASN A 265 -4.46 12.62 -38.83
CA ASN A 265 -5.54 12.96 -39.74
C ASN A 265 -6.41 14.08 -39.13
N LYS A 266 -5.89 15.32 -39.20
CA LYS A 266 -6.53 16.55 -38.65
C LYS A 266 -7.90 16.88 -39.27
N LYS A 267 -8.36 16.12 -40.27
CA LYS A 267 -9.62 16.37 -40.99
C LYS A 267 -10.89 15.93 -40.26
N LEU A 268 -10.79 15.13 -39.19
CA LEU A 268 -11.96 14.66 -38.42
C LEU A 268 -12.37 15.59 -37.24
N GLY A 269 -11.71 16.74 -37.06
CA GLY A 269 -11.96 17.61 -35.90
C GLY A 269 -11.51 17.01 -34.56
N GLN A 270 -10.81 15.88 -34.59
CA GLN A 270 -10.09 15.31 -33.45
C GLN A 270 -8.60 15.57 -33.65
N ASP A 271 -8.09 16.58 -32.95
CA ASP A 271 -6.67 16.97 -33.02
C ASP A 271 -5.77 15.97 -32.27
N ARG A 272 -6.34 15.19 -31.35
CA ARG A 272 -5.59 14.29 -30.46
C ARG A 272 -6.29 12.94 -30.32
N VAL A 273 -5.52 11.87 -30.45
CA VAL A 273 -5.97 10.50 -30.17
C VAL A 273 -5.66 10.19 -28.70
N VAL A 274 -6.64 9.63 -28.00
CA VAL A 274 -6.49 9.18 -26.62
C VAL A 274 -7.15 7.81 -26.47
N PHE A 275 -6.42 6.84 -25.93
CA PHE A 275 -7.00 5.56 -25.53
C PHE A 275 -6.31 5.03 -24.27
N TYR A 276 -6.89 3.99 -23.68
CA TYR A 276 -6.39 3.40 -22.44
C TYR A 276 -5.88 2.00 -22.71
N GLU A 277 -4.65 1.74 -22.29
CA GLU A 277 -3.99 0.45 -22.44
C GLU A 277 -3.77 -0.16 -21.05
N HIS A 278 -4.02 -1.46 -20.94
CA HIS A 278 -3.63 -2.21 -19.74
C HIS A 278 -2.40 -3.02 -20.08
N VAL A 279 -1.38 -2.93 -19.23
CA VAL A 279 -0.11 -3.63 -19.41
C VAL A 279 0.21 -4.38 -18.12
N PHE A 280 0.61 -5.63 -18.26
CA PHE A 280 1.12 -6.43 -17.15
C PHE A 280 2.64 -6.47 -17.23
N PHE A 281 3.28 -6.35 -16.07
CA PHE A 281 4.72 -6.36 -15.92
C PHE A 281 5.12 -7.43 -14.91
N ARG A 282 6.11 -8.26 -15.25
CA ARG A 282 6.84 -9.06 -14.26
C ARG A 282 8.15 -8.36 -13.93
N PHE A 283 8.42 -8.22 -12.63
CA PHE A 283 9.66 -7.68 -12.10
C PHE A 283 10.59 -8.81 -11.67
N GLN A 284 11.87 -8.65 -12.00
CA GLN A 284 12.98 -9.47 -11.52
C GLN A 284 14.17 -8.57 -11.18
N GLY A 285 14.69 -8.69 -9.96
CA GLY A 285 15.81 -7.88 -9.46
C GLY A 285 15.51 -6.38 -9.43
N GLY A 286 14.24 -5.98 -9.34
CA GLY A 286 13.84 -4.57 -9.42
C GLY A 286 13.98 -4.01 -10.84
N LYS A 287 13.77 -4.81 -11.87
CA LYS A 287 13.61 -4.32 -13.23
C LYS A 287 12.48 -5.07 -13.92
N ILE A 288 11.87 -4.43 -14.91
CA ILE A 288 10.84 -5.03 -15.76
C ILE A 288 11.50 -6.13 -16.59
N ALA A 289 11.17 -7.38 -16.29
CA ALA A 289 11.70 -8.56 -16.98
C ALA A 289 10.72 -9.10 -18.03
N GLU A 290 9.42 -8.91 -17.83
CA GLU A 290 8.41 -9.26 -18.84
C GLU A 290 7.35 -8.18 -18.97
N ILE A 291 6.86 -7.98 -20.20
CA ILE A 291 5.87 -6.98 -20.56
C ILE A 291 4.79 -7.61 -21.44
N TRP A 292 3.55 -7.52 -21.01
CA TRP A 292 2.36 -7.98 -21.73
C TRP A 292 1.34 -6.85 -21.87
N PRO A 293 1.41 -6.06 -22.94
CA PRO A 293 0.32 -5.17 -23.30
C PRO A 293 -0.92 -5.96 -23.72
N LEU A 294 -2.09 -5.50 -23.29
CA LEU A 294 -3.37 -6.10 -23.67
C LEU A 294 -3.82 -5.67 -25.07
N ILE A 295 -3.30 -4.54 -25.56
CA ILE A 295 -3.47 -4.08 -26.93
C ILE A 295 -2.20 -4.46 -27.69
N ALA A 296 -2.28 -5.45 -28.57
CA ALA A 296 -1.20 -5.71 -29.50
C ALA A 296 -1.12 -4.53 -30.47
N TRP A 297 0.02 -3.84 -30.48
CA TRP A 297 0.33 -2.86 -31.52
C TRP A 297 0.30 -3.62 -32.86
N PRO A 298 -0.48 -3.18 -33.85
CA PRO A 298 -0.59 -3.90 -35.10
C PRO A 298 0.80 -4.05 -35.71
N GLU A 299 1.19 -5.28 -36.00
CA GLU A 299 2.33 -5.55 -36.87
C GLU A 299 2.03 -4.87 -38.21
N THR A 300 2.85 -3.89 -38.57
CA THR A 300 2.82 -3.29 -39.91
C THR A 300 3.39 -4.27 -40.92
#